data_AF-A0A2U1V1R5-F1
#
_entry.id   AF-A0A2U1V1R5-F1
#
_cell.length_a   1.000
_cell.length_b   1.000
_cell.length_c   1.000
_cell.angle_alpha   90.00
_cell.angle_beta   90.00
_cell.angle_gamma   90.00
#
_symmetry.space_group_name_H-M   'P 1'
#
loop_
_entity.id
_entity.type
_entity.pdbx_description
1 polymer ?
#
loop_
_entity_poly.entity_id
_entity_poly.type
_entity_poly.pdbx_seq_one_letter_code
_entity_poly.pdbx_strand_id
1 'polypeptide(L)' 'MPDTPSPQPIELRIFSLGQEQALREWASRHALNMQFRPLEDFLPGEGTGAIVAIARDAEARRRLARDFAAP' A
#
# COMPACT_ATOMS: atom_id res chain seq x y z
N MET A 1 15.13 -1.53 30.14
CA MET A 1 15.42 -1.84 28.71
C MET A 1 14.60 -0.89 27.88
N PRO A 2 15.11 -0.28 26.80
CA PRO A 2 14.25 0.53 25.94
C PRO A 2 13.25 -0.40 25.25
N ASP A 3 11.95 -0.11 25.38
CA ASP A 3 10.91 -0.67 24.53
C ASP A 3 11.34 -0.49 23.08
N THR A 4 11.78 -1.58 22.45
CA THR A 4 12.01 -1.55 21.01
C THR A 4 10.63 -1.40 20.40
N PRO A 5 10.32 -0.31 19.67
CA PRO A 5 9.01 -0.17 19.06
C PRO A 5 8.79 -1.39 18.18
N SER A 6 7.83 -2.23 18.57
CA SER A 6 7.51 -3.45 17.82
C SER A 6 7.22 -3.04 16.38
N PRO A 7 7.82 -3.69 15.37
CA PRO A 7 7.55 -3.34 13.98
C PRO A 7 6.05 -3.46 13.76
N GLN A 8 5.39 -2.33 13.52
CA GLN A 8 3.97 -2.34 13.22
C GLN A 8 3.76 -3.14 11.93
N PRO A 9 2.74 -4.00 11.84
CA PRO A 9 2.53 -4.78 10.64
C PRO A 9 2.24 -3.83 9.48
N ILE A 10 3.02 -3.93 8.40
CA ILE A 10 2.83 -3.16 7.17
C ILE A 10 2.19 -4.09 6.15
N GLU A 11 1.11 -3.66 5.52
CA GLU A 11 0.53 -4.38 4.39
C GLU A 11 1.04 -3.77 3.08
N LEU A 12 1.59 -4.61 2.23
CA LEU A 12 2.12 -4.26 0.92
C LEU A 12 1.26 -4.96 -0.13
N ARG A 13 0.73 -4.20 -1.09
CA ARG A 13 -0.01 -4.76 -2.22
C ARG A 13 0.41 -4.14 -3.53
N ILE A 14 0.54 -4.99 -4.53
CA ILE A 14 0.94 -4.61 -5.88
C ILE A 14 -0.32 -4.35 -6.71
N PHE A 15 -0.32 -3.23 -7.40
CA PHE A 15 -1.38 -2.82 -8.32
C PHE A 15 -0.76 -2.39 -9.65
N SER A 16 -1.56 -2.33 -10.71
CA SER A 16 -1.09 -1.82 -12.01
C SER A 16 -1.01 -0.30 -11.97
N LEU A 17 -0.16 0.30 -12.82
CA LEU A 17 0.01 1.75 -12.92
C LEU A 17 -1.32 2.48 -13.19
N GLY A 18 -2.20 1.88 -14.01
CA GLY A 18 -3.51 2.44 -14.33
C GLY A 18 -4.47 2.53 -13.13
N GLN A 19 -4.23 1.75 -12.08
CA GLN A 19 -5.02 1.79 -10.84
C GLN A 19 -4.49 2.80 -9.82
N GLU A 20 -3.29 3.38 -10.03
CA GLU A 20 -2.66 4.29 -9.07
C GLU A 20 -3.54 5.49 -8.72
N GLN A 21 -4.08 6.17 -9.73
CA GLN A 21 -4.95 7.33 -9.51
C GLN A 21 -6.19 6.96 -8.71
N ALA A 22 -6.87 5.86 -9.08
CA ALA A 22 -8.05 5.39 -8.37
C ALA A 22 -7.74 5.02 -6.91
N LEU A 23 -6.58 4.41 -6.65
CA LEU A 23 -6.12 4.08 -5.30
C LEU A 23 -5.78 5.31 -4.47
N ARG A 24 -5.11 6.30 -5.06
CA ARG A 24 -4.80 7.58 -4.40
C ARG A 24 -6.07 8.34 -4.06
N GLU A 25 -7.02 8.42 -4.99
CA GLU A 25 -8.32 9.03 -4.75
C GLU A 25 -9.10 8.29 -3.65
N TRP A 26 -9.15 6.96 -3.70
CA TRP A 26 -9.80 6.15 -2.68
C TRP A 26 -9.16 6.36 -1.30
N ALA A 27 -7.83 6.33 -1.21
CA ALA A 27 -7.09 6.59 0.03
C ALA A 27 -7.37 8.00 0.56
N SER A 28 -7.39 9.01 -0.32
CA SER A 28 -7.70 10.39 0.03
C SER A 28 -9.14 10.55 0.54
N ARG A 29 -10.13 9.96 -0.16
CA ARG A 29 -11.55 10.00 0.25
C ARG A 29 -11.79 9.38 1.63
N HIS A 30 -10.97 8.42 2.02
CA HIS A 30 -11.06 7.75 3.32
C HIS A 30 -10.03 8.25 4.35
N ALA A 31 -9.30 9.33 4.03
CA ALA A 31 -8.24 9.89 4.87
C ALA A 31 -7.21 8.84 5.35
N LEU A 32 -6.88 7.88 4.47
CA LEU A 32 -5.95 6.79 4.77
C LEU A 32 -4.52 7.24 4.57
N ASN A 33 -3.69 6.96 5.57
CA ASN A 33 -2.25 7.17 5.48
C ASN A 33 -1.62 5.99 4.73
N MET A 34 -1.51 6.16 3.42
CA MET A 34 -0.93 5.20 2.48
C MET A 34 0.22 5.83 1.72
N GLN A 35 1.23 5.01 1.43
CA GLN A 35 2.32 5.38 0.54
C GLN A 35 2.21 4.58 -0.76
N PHE A 36 2.50 5.23 -1.87
CA PHE A 36 2.50 4.61 -3.19
C PHE A 36 3.88 4.80 -3.79
N ARG A 37 4.51 3.69 -4.17
CA ARG A 37 5.85 3.65 -4.77
C ARG A 37 5.80 2.80 -6.03
N PRO A 38 6.57 3.12 -7.09
CA PRO A 38 6.69 2.21 -8.22
C PRO A 38 7.26 0.87 -7.75
N LEU A 39 6.80 -0.24 -8.33
CA LEU A 39 7.34 -1.56 -8.00
C LEU A 39 8.82 -1.67 -8.41
N GLU A 40 9.27 -0.90 -9.39
CA GLU A 40 10.66 -0.79 -9.82
C GLU A 40 11.63 -0.35 -8.71
N ASP A 41 11.17 0.39 -7.68
CA ASP A 41 11.98 0.72 -6.49
C ASP A 41 12.38 -0.55 -5.70
N PHE A 42 11.57 -1.62 -5.79
CA PHE A 42 11.76 -2.87 -5.06
C PHE A 42 12.32 -3.98 -5.96
N LEU A 43 11.85 -4.04 -7.20
CA LEU A 43 12.21 -5.04 -8.21
C LEU A 43 12.61 -4.33 -9.51
N PRO A 44 13.85 -3.83 -9.59
CA PRO A 44 14.34 -3.14 -10.78
C PRO A 44 14.37 -4.10 -11.98
N GLY A 45 13.75 -3.70 -13.09
CA GLY A 45 13.71 -4.48 -14.34
C GLY A 45 12.50 -5.42 -14.49
N GLU A 46 11.82 -5.79 -13.40
CA GLU A 46 10.60 -6.62 -13.43
C GLU A 46 9.33 -5.84 -13.02
N GLY A 47 9.49 -4.76 -12.26
CA GLY A 47 8.38 -3.98 -11.70
C GLY A 47 7.77 -2.91 -12.62
N THR A 48 8.21 -2.79 -13.86
CA THR A 48 7.81 -1.70 -14.76
C THR A 48 6.32 -1.75 -15.05
N GLY A 49 5.61 -0.64 -14.81
CA GLY A 49 4.16 -0.55 -15.01
C GLY A 49 3.31 -1.04 -13.82
N ALA A 50 3.91 -1.27 -12.66
CA ALA A 50 3.22 -1.60 -11.42
C ALA A 50 3.62 -0.66 -10.28
N ILE A 51 2.75 -0.56 -9.28
CA ILE A 51 2.94 0.21 -8.06
C ILE A 51 2.72 -0.66 -6.83
N VAL A 52 3.45 -0.35 -5.77
CA VAL A 52 3.25 -0.91 -4.43
C VAL A 52 2.50 0.13 -3.61
N ALA A 53 1.29 -0.24 -3.17
CA ALA A 53 0.56 0.46 -2.13
C ALA A 53 0.98 -0.08 -0.77
N ILE A 54 1.35 0.82 0.14
CA ILE A 54 1.90 0.54 1.46
C ILE A 54 0.94 1.10 2.50
N ALA A 55 0.29 0.23 3.26
CA ALA A 55 -0.59 0.60 4.37
C ALA A 55 0.14 0.37 5.70
N ARG A 56 0.47 1.47 6.39
CA ARG A 56 1.13 1.43 7.71
C ARG A 56 0.11 1.43 8.85
N ASP A 57 -1.04 2.07 8.64
CA ASP A 57 -2.08 2.22 9.64
C ASP A 57 -3.04 1.03 9.67
N ALA A 58 -3.58 0.73 10.85
CA ALA A 58 -4.51 -0.41 11.03
C ALA A 58 -5.79 -0.24 10.20
N GLU A 59 -6.28 0.99 10.07
CA GLU A 59 -7.47 1.28 9.27
C GLU A 59 -7.20 1.14 7.77
N ALA A 60 -6.06 1.63 7.29
CA ALA A 60 -5.66 1.46 5.90
C ALA A 60 -5.56 -0.02 5.53
N ARG A 61 -4.94 -0.84 6.40
CA ARG A 61 -4.84 -2.30 6.21
C ARG A 61 -6.20 -2.98 6.17
N ARG A 62 -7.08 -2.70 7.15
CA ARG A 62 -8.42 -3.29 7.20
C ARG A 62 -9.24 -2.95 5.96
N ARG A 63 -9.19 -1.69 5.51
CA ARG A 63 -9.92 -1.24 4.32
C ARG A 63 -9.31 -1.78 3.04
N LEU A 64 -7.99 -1.81 2.94
CA LEU A 64 -7.29 -2.38 1.80
C LEU A 64 -7.61 -3.88 1.67
N ALA A 65 -7.59 -4.62 2.77
CA ALA A 65 -8.03 -6.01 2.82
C ALA A 65 -9.51 -6.16 2.46
N ARG A 66 -10.40 -5.28 2.93
CA ARG A 66 -11.85 -5.40 2.65
C ARG A 66 -12.23 -5.03 1.22
N ASP A 67 -11.80 -3.85 0.77
CA ASP A 67 -12.27 -3.23 -0.46
C ASP A 67 -11.50 -3.76 -1.69
N PHE A 68 -10.31 -4.31 -1.46
CA PHE A 68 -9.50 -4.89 -2.52
C PHE A 68 -9.21 -6.37 -2.31
N ALA A 69 -9.74 -7.08 -1.30
CA ALA A 69 -9.54 -8.54 -1.20
C ALA A 69 -9.81 -9.18 -2.56
N ALA A 70 -8.77 -9.77 -3.16
CA ALA A 70 -8.97 -10.58 -4.35
C ALA A 70 -9.87 -11.76 -3.93
N PRO A 71 -10.82 -12.18 -4.78
CA PRO A 71 -11.51 -13.46 -4.59
C PRO A 71 -10.52 -14.63 -4.57
#